data_AF-Q2FP05-F1
#
_entry.id   AF-Q2FP05-F1
#
_cell.length_a   1.000
_cell.length_b   1.000
_cell.length_c   1.000
_cell.angle_alpha   90.00
_cell.angle_beta   90.00
_cell.angle_gamma   90.00
#
_symmetry.space_group_name_H-M   'P 1'
#
loop_
_entity.id
_entity.type
_entity.pdbx_description
1 polymer ?
#
loop_
_entity_poly.entity_id
_entity_poly.type
_entity_poly.pdbx_seq_one_letter_code
_entity_poly.pdbx_strand_id
1 'polypeptide(L)' 'MLHAVRQRVTIGQDGTISLHVPDLKPGSLADVIILEAPDQKPKKGLTSFIGKGKGCYKSVDEVDDFIRNERILWD' A
#
# COMPACT_ATOMS: atom_id res chain seq x y z
N MET A 1 10.71 34.63 -6.93
CA MET A 1 10.92 33.26 -7.43
C MET A 1 11.08 32.36 -6.22
N LEU A 2 10.23 31.35 -6.04
CA LEU A 2 10.32 30.45 -4.88
C LEU A 2 11.48 29.46 -5.10
N HIS A 3 12.35 29.33 -4.09
CA HIS A 3 13.41 28.32 -4.09
C HIS A 3 12.87 27.05 -3.42
N ALA A 4 12.71 25.97 -4.17
CA ALA A 4 12.24 24.69 -3.65
C ALA A 4 13.41 23.77 -3.29
N VAL A 5 13.42 23.21 -2.08
CA VAL A 5 14.42 22.23 -1.63
C VAL A 5 13.75 20.88 -1.48
N ARG A 6 14.21 19.88 -2.24
CA ARG A 6 13.70 18.50 -2.18
C ARG A 6 14.77 17.58 -1.60
N GLN A 7 14.56 17.12 -0.37
CA GLN A 7 15.45 16.19 0.31
C GLN A 7 14.68 14.95 0.77
N ARG A 8 15.23 13.76 0.51
CA ARG A 8 14.69 12.52 1.06
C ARG A 8 15.23 12.36 2.47
N VAL A 9 14.32 12.15 3.42
CA VAL A 9 14.62 12.03 4.85
C VAL A 9 13.92 10.79 5.39
N THR A 10 14.52 10.18 6.41
CA THR A 10 13.91 9.07 7.16
C THR A 10 13.12 9.65 8.32
N ILE A 11 11.92 9.12 8.55
CA ILE A 11 11.08 9.48 9.70
C ILE A 11 11.58 8.67 10.90
N GLY A 12 11.94 9.35 11.99
CA GLY A 12 12.37 8.71 13.24
C GLY A 12 11.23 7.96 13.93
N GLN A 13 11.55 7.18 14.97
CA GLN A 13 10.58 6.35 15.70
C GLN A 13 9.41 7.16 16.31
N ASP A 14 9.62 8.44 16.57
CA ASP A 14 8.61 9.35 17.14
C ASP A 14 7.95 10.25 16.08
N GLY A 15 8.11 9.94 14.78
CA GLY A 15 7.63 10.81 13.71
C GLY A 15 8.53 12.03 13.44
N THR A 16 9.66 12.14 14.14
CA THR A 16 10.59 13.28 14.01
C THR A 16 11.30 13.28 12.66
N ILE A 17 11.32 14.43 12.00
CA ILE A 17 12.06 14.68 10.76
C ILE A 17 13.11 15.76 11.04
N SER A 18 14.39 15.47 10.74
CA SER A 18 15.48 16.45 10.84
C SER A 18 15.93 16.89 9.45
N LEU A 19 15.86 18.19 9.20
CA LEU A 19 16.27 18.83 7.94
C LEU A 19 17.32 19.88 8.26
N HIS A 20 18.45 19.85 7.54
CA HIS A 20 19.47 20.88 7.62
C HIS A 20 19.72 21.43 6.22
N VAL A 21 19.33 22.69 6.00
CA VAL A 21 19.40 23.36 4.70
C VAL A 21 20.18 24.67 4.86
N PRO A 22 21.51 24.66 4.63
CA PRO A 22 22.37 25.82 4.89
C PRO A 22 22.09 27.01 3.97
N ASP A 23 21.43 26.78 2.83
CA ASP A 23 21.12 27.82 1.84
C ASP A 23 19.94 28.74 2.26
N LEU A 24 19.21 28.39 3.32
CA LEU A 24 18.14 29.22 3.85
C LEU A 24 18.71 30.38 4.67
N LYS A 25 18.20 31.58 4.40
CA LYS A 25 18.64 32.80 5.10
C LYS A 25 17.84 32.98 6.40
N PRO A 26 18.50 33.35 7.52
CA PRO A 26 17.79 33.66 8.75
C PRO A 26 16.70 34.73 8.54
N GLY A 27 15.50 34.49 9.08
CA GLY A 27 14.36 35.41 9.00
C GLY A 27 13.52 35.30 7.72
N SER A 28 13.85 34.40 6.78
CA SER A 28 13.00 34.13 5.62
C SER A 28 11.79 33.26 5.99
N LEU A 29 10.62 33.55 5.41
CA LEU A 29 9.47 32.66 5.45
C LEU A 29 9.68 31.47 4.51
N ALA A 30 9.34 30.27 4.98
CA ALA A 30 9.43 29.04 4.21
C ALA A 30 8.20 28.17 4.45
N ASP A 31 7.64 27.64 3.37
CA ASP A 31 6.58 26.63 3.41
C ASP A 31 7.19 25.23 3.39
N VAL A 32 6.71 24.35 4.29
CA VAL A 32 7.19 22.96 4.39
C VAL A 32 6.10 22.01 3.89
N ILE A 33 6.43 21.20 2.88
CA ILE A 33 5.53 20.17 2.34
C ILE A 33 6.13 18.79 2.64
N ILE A 34 5.40 17.98 3.40
CA ILE A 34 5.80 16.61 3.76
C ILE A 34 5.00 15.63 2.89
N LEU A 35 5.71 14.75 2.19
CA LEU A 35 5.12 13.68 1.40
C LEU A 35 5.59 12.34 1.96
N GLU A 36 4.72 11.66 2.68
CA GLU A 36 4.97 10.30 3.15
C GLU A 36 4.88 9.33 1.97
N ALA A 37 5.91 8.50 1.79
CA ALA A 37 5.82 7.42 0.81
C ALA A 37 4.85 6.36 1.36
N PRO A 38 3.87 5.90 0.57
CA PRO A 38 2.98 4.84 1.01
C PRO A 38 3.80 3.60 1.34
N ASP A 39 3.44 2.95 2.45
CA ASP A 39 4.07 1.71 2.89
C ASP A 39 4.17 0.74 1.71
N GLN A 40 5.40 0.47 1.26
CA GLN A 40 5.67 -0.53 0.23
C GLN A 40 5.59 -1.90 0.87
N LYS A 41 4.46 -2.24 1.49
CA LYS A 41 4.17 -3.64 1.77
C LYS A 41 4.31 -4.36 0.44
N PRO A 42 5.12 -5.43 0.36
CA PRO A 42 5.26 -6.18 -0.87
C PRO A 42 3.85 -6.57 -1.29
N LYS A 43 3.39 -5.99 -2.40
CA LYS A 43 2.11 -6.37 -2.98
C LYS A 43 2.21 -7.87 -3.19
N LYS A 44 1.31 -8.64 -2.57
CA LYS A 44 1.35 -10.09 -2.67
C LYS A 44 1.44 -10.43 -4.16
N GLY A 45 2.45 -11.21 -4.55
CA GLY A 45 2.70 -11.53 -5.95
C GLY A 45 1.46 -12.18 -6.60
N LEU A 46 1.37 -12.17 -7.92
CA LEU A 46 0.25 -12.76 -8.65
C LEU A 46 0.04 -14.24 -8.30
N THR A 47 1.11 -14.96 -7.94
CA THR A 47 1.06 -16.33 -7.43
C THR A 47 0.23 -16.48 -6.15
N SER A 48 0.08 -15.42 -5.36
CA SER A 48 -0.74 -15.44 -4.14
C SER A 48 -2.25 -15.56 -4.40
N PHE A 49 -2.68 -15.44 -5.66
CA PHE A 49 -4.07 -15.62 -6.12
C PHE A 49 -4.36 -17.04 -6.63
N ILE A 50 -3.33 -17.89 -6.84
CA ILE A 50 -3.54 -19.28 -7.27
C ILE A 50 -4.36 -20.02 -6.20
N GLY A 51 -5.46 -20.65 -6.62
CA GLY A 51 -6.36 -21.39 -5.73
C GLY A 51 -7.29 -20.52 -4.87
N LYS A 52 -7.32 -19.20 -5.08
CA LYS A 52 -8.23 -18.26 -4.37
C LYS A 52 -9.36 -17.72 -5.24
N GLY A 53 -9.43 -18.16 -6.50
CA GLY A 53 -10.58 -17.89 -7.34
C GLY A 53 -11.81 -18.61 -6.76
N LYS A 54 -12.94 -17.91 -6.69
CA LYS A 54 -14.24 -18.60 -6.50
C LYS A 54 -14.38 -19.59 -7.66
N GLY A 55 -14.54 -20.87 -7.35
CA GLY A 55 -14.54 -21.94 -8.36
C GLY A 55 -13.23 -22.70 -8.52
N CYS A 56 -12.17 -22.38 -7.76
CA CYS A 56 -10.96 -23.21 -7.69
C CYS A 56 -11.16 -24.32 -6.66
N TYR A 57 -11.81 -25.40 -7.07
CA TYR A 57 -12.04 -26.58 -6.23
C TYR A 57 -10.80 -27.47 -6.21
N LYS A 58 -10.51 -28.09 -5.06
CA LYS A 58 -9.37 -28.98 -4.85
C LYS A 58 -9.65 -30.40 -5.34
N SER A 59 -10.92 -30.78 -5.49
CA SER A 59 -11.37 -32.08 -5.99
C SER A 59 -12.69 -31.96 -6.76
N VAL A 60 -13.03 -33.01 -7.51
CA VAL A 60 -14.32 -33.12 -8.21
C VAL A 60 -15.49 -33.11 -7.22
N ASP A 61 -15.34 -33.76 -6.06
CA ASP A 61 -16.38 -33.80 -5.03
C ASP A 61 -16.74 -32.39 -4.50
N GLU A 62 -15.74 -31.52 -4.34
CA GLU A 62 -15.95 -30.14 -3.87
C GLU A 62 -16.70 -29.29 -4.91
N VAL A 63 -16.54 -29.59 -6.21
CA VAL A 63 -17.32 -28.98 -7.29
C VAL A 63 -18.79 -29.43 -7.19
N ASP A 64 -19.01 -30.74 -7.05
CA ASP A 64 -20.34 -31.33 -7.00
C ASP A 64 -21.14 -30.82 -5.81
N ASP A 65 -20.52 -30.71 -4.64
CA ASP A 65 -21.15 -30.17 -3.43
C ASP A 65 -21.50 -28.70 -3.60
N PHE A 66 -20.64 -27.91 -4.23
CA PHE A 66 -20.94 -26.51 -4.53
C PHE A 66 -22.15 -26.38 -5.46
N ILE A 67 -22.17 -27.12 -6.57
CA ILE A 67 -23.27 -27.05 -7.55
C ILE A 67 -24.61 -27.48 -6.91
N ARG A 68 -24.59 -28.52 -6.07
CA ARG A 68 -25.80 -28.95 -5.34
C ARG A 68 -26.32 -27.87 -4.40
N ASN A 69 -25.43 -27.23 -3.64
CA ASN A 69 -25.82 -26.15 -2.73
C ASN A 69 -26.38 -24.94 -3.47
N GLU A 70 -25.76 -24.53 -4.59
CA GLU A 70 -26.30 -23.45 -5.43
C GLU A 70 -27.69 -23.80 -5.97
N ARG A 71 -27.90 -25.04 -6.42
CA ARG A 71 -29.22 -25.48 -6.91
C ARG A 71 -30.31 -25.41 -5.84
N ILE A 72 -30.00 -25.84 -4.62
CA ILE A 72 -30.93 -25.77 -3.48
C ILE A 72 -31.26 -24.32 -3.13
N LEU A 73 -30.32 -23.39 -3.27
CA LEU A 73 -30.55 -21.96 -3.00
C LEU A 73 -31.44 -21.27 -4.04
N TRP A 74 -31.59 -21.85 -5.22
CA TRP A 74 -32.38 -21.28 -6.33
C TRP A 74 -33.82 -21.81 -6.36
N ASP A 75 -34.11 -22.92 -5.67
CA ASP A 75 -35.45 -23.49 -5.47
C ASP A 75 -36.11 -22.92 -4.20
#